data_AF-A0A1I7Y3Q2-F1
#
_entry.id   AF-A0A1I7Y3Q2-F1
#
_cell.length_a   1.000
_cell.length_b   1.000
_cell.length_c   1.000
_cell.angle_alpha   90.00
_cell.angle_beta   90.00
_cell.angle_gamma   90.00
#
_symmetry.space_group_name_H-M   'P 1'
#
loop_
_entity.id
_entity.type
_entity.pdbx_description
1 polymer ?
#
loop_
_entity_poly.entity_id
_entity_poly.type
_entity_poly.pdbx_seq_one_letter_code
_entity_poly.pdbx_strand_id
1 'polypeptide(L)'
;RYAARLGSVEINTSFYRPHLPTTYARWACSVPTYFRFAVKLPRTITHELRLEGCEDALDAFLGQCQHLGDRLGCLLVQLPPSLAHDASRDRCFFEYLRQRHAGHVAVEPRHASWQAAQSMLMDLCI
;
A
#
# COMPACT_ATOMS: atom_id res chain seq x y z
N ARG A 1 -1.83 -7.41 23.06
CA ARG A 1 -1.65 -8.89 23.13
C ARG A 1 -0.93 -9.47 21.90
N TYR A 2 -1.21 -9.04 20.67
CA TYR A 2 -0.50 -9.52 19.46
C TYR A 2 0.92 -8.96 19.31
N ALA A 3 1.12 -7.65 19.49
CA ALA A 3 2.42 -6.99 19.34
C ALA A 3 3.51 -7.43 20.35
N ALA A 4 3.13 -8.18 21.39
CA ALA A 4 4.05 -8.78 22.35
C ALA A 4 4.56 -10.17 21.91
N ARG A 5 3.99 -10.74 20.84
CA ARG A 5 4.31 -12.09 20.33
C ARG A 5 4.75 -12.10 18.87
N LEU A 6 4.42 -11.06 18.10
CA LEU A 6 4.68 -10.97 16.67
C LEU A 6 5.33 -9.62 16.36
N GLY A 7 6.21 -9.61 15.36
CA GLY A 7 7.00 -8.43 14.99
C GLY A 7 6.31 -7.50 13.98
N SER A 8 5.25 -7.97 13.32
CA SER A 8 4.51 -7.17 12.36
C SER A 8 3.06 -7.62 12.21
N VAL A 9 2.20 -6.74 11.70
CA VAL A 9 0.82 -7.08 11.33
C VAL A 9 0.39 -6.29 10.09
N GLU A 10 -0.54 -6.86 9.34
CA GLU A 10 -1.19 -6.17 8.24
C GLU A 10 -2.45 -5.42 8.72
N ILE A 11 -2.55 -4.14 8.37
CA ILE A 11 -3.77 -3.34 8.52
C ILE A 11 -4.61 -3.57 7.26
N ASN A 12 -5.58 -4.48 7.39
CA ASN A 12 -6.55 -4.79 6.34
C ASN A 12 -7.77 -3.87 6.33
N THR A 13 -8.06 -3.19 7.44
CA THR A 13 -9.29 -2.39 7.56
C THR A 13 -9.26 -1.14 6.67
N SER A 14 -8.08 -0.63 6.31
CA SER A 14 -7.89 0.47 5.35
C SER A 14 -8.38 0.13 3.94
N PHE A 15 -8.46 -1.17 3.60
CA PHE A 15 -9.03 -1.62 2.34
C PHE A 15 -10.51 -1.23 2.21
N TYR A 16 -11.27 -1.29 3.32
CA TYR A 16 -12.72 -1.09 3.30
C TYR A 16 -13.13 0.34 3.66
N ARG A 17 -12.35 1.04 4.48
CA ARG A 17 -12.67 2.39 4.94
C ARG A 17 -11.41 3.19 5.27
N PRO A 18 -11.41 4.51 5.04
CA PRO A 18 -10.32 5.36 5.51
C PRO A 18 -10.29 5.42 7.04
N HIS A 19 -9.11 5.70 7.58
CA HIS A 19 -8.94 5.99 9.01
C HIS A 19 -8.39 7.40 9.18
N LEU A 20 -8.71 8.01 10.32
CA LEU A 20 -8.15 9.32 10.66
C LEU A 20 -6.63 9.21 10.89
N PRO A 21 -5.85 10.25 10.55
CA PRO A 21 -4.44 10.37 10.92
C PRO A 21 -4.14 10.03 12.39
N THR A 22 -5.00 10.50 13.30
CA THR A 22 -4.88 10.27 14.74
C THR A 22 -5.05 8.80 15.13
N THR A 23 -5.80 8.02 14.35
CA THR A 23 -5.93 6.57 14.55
C THR A 23 -4.61 5.86 14.25
N TYR A 24 -3.96 6.20 13.12
CA TYR A 24 -2.65 5.66 12.76
C TYR A 24 -1.58 6.03 13.79
N ALA A 25 -1.54 7.30 14.22
CA ALA A 25 -0.61 7.76 15.26
C ALA A 25 -0.80 6.97 16.57
N ARG A 26 -2.05 6.77 17.00
CA ARG A 26 -2.36 5.95 18.19
C ARG A 26 -1.89 4.51 18.05
N TRP A 27 -2.07 3.89 16.87
CA TRP A 27 -1.55 2.55 16.62
C TRP A 27 -0.02 2.48 16.70
N ALA A 28 0.69 3.46 16.13
CA ALA A 28 2.14 3.53 16.23
C ALA A 28 2.64 3.64 17.68
N CYS A 29 1.98 4.45 18.51
CA CYS A 29 2.30 4.59 19.93
C CYS A 29 1.96 3.33 20.77
N SER A 30 1.10 2.44 20.25
CA SER A 30 0.63 1.25 20.98
C SER A 30 1.52 0.01 20.81
N VAL A 31 2.58 0.10 20.01
CA VAL A 31 3.46 -1.03 19.68
C VAL A 31 4.94 -0.75 20.00
N PRO A 32 5.75 -1.79 20.26
CA PRO A 32 7.19 -1.64 20.46
C PRO A 32 7.92 -1.02 19.27
N THR A 33 9.14 -0.53 19.50
CA THR A 33 9.89 0.21 18.47
C THR A 33 10.32 -0.62 17.25
N TYR A 34 10.49 -1.93 17.44
CA TYR A 34 10.80 -2.85 16.35
C TYR A 34 9.57 -3.24 15.53
N PHE A 35 8.35 -2.98 16.02
CA PHE A 35 7.14 -3.47 15.38
C PHE A 35 6.89 -2.75 14.05
N ARG A 36 6.39 -3.46 13.03
CA ARG A 36 6.07 -2.89 11.72
C ARG A 36 4.65 -3.22 11.26
N PHE A 37 4.01 -2.25 10.64
CA PHE A 37 2.71 -2.43 10.00
C PHE A 37 2.88 -2.52 8.48
N ALA A 38 2.26 -3.52 7.87
CA ALA A 38 1.96 -3.50 6.44
C ALA A 38 0.58 -2.84 6.27
N VAL A 39 0.44 -1.83 5.42
CA VAL A 39 -0.85 -1.13 5.24
C VAL A 39 -1.37 -1.41 3.85
N LYS A 40 -2.53 -2.05 3.78
CA LYS A 40 -3.18 -2.38 2.53
C LYS A 40 -3.83 -1.15 1.92
N LEU A 41 -3.62 -0.97 0.61
CA LEU A 41 -4.25 0.11 -0.13
C LEU A 41 -5.78 0.01 -0.10
N PRO A 42 -6.50 1.15 -0.14
CA PRO A 42 -7.95 1.17 -0.26
C PRO A 42 -8.46 0.38 -1.49
N ARG A 43 -9.60 -0.30 -1.32
CA ARG A 43 -10.31 -0.98 -2.40
C ARG A 43 -10.59 -0.05 -3.58
N THR A 44 -10.92 1.22 -3.29
CA THR A 44 -11.20 2.23 -4.31
C THR A 44 -10.04 2.38 -5.29
N ILE A 45 -8.79 2.31 -4.83
CA ILE A 45 -7.62 2.43 -5.70
C ILE A 45 -7.42 1.17 -6.56
N THR A 46 -7.42 -0.01 -5.95
CA THR A 46 -7.00 -1.25 -6.64
C THR A 46 -8.13 -2.00 -7.35
N HIS A 47 -9.39 -1.84 -6.92
CA HIS A 47 -10.53 -2.60 -7.45
C HIS A 47 -11.54 -1.73 -8.21
N GLU A 48 -11.79 -0.50 -7.76
CA GLU A 48 -12.82 0.38 -8.35
C GLU A 48 -12.20 1.25 -9.46
N LEU A 49 -11.19 2.05 -9.12
CA LEU A 49 -10.43 2.89 -10.05
C LEU A 49 -9.36 2.10 -10.82
N ARG A 50 -9.03 0.89 -10.34
CA ARG A 50 -8.14 -0.06 -11.04
C ARG A 50 -6.79 0.57 -11.45
N LEU A 51 -6.21 1.38 -10.56
CA LEU A 51 -4.94 2.10 -10.73
C LEU A 51 -4.98 3.28 -11.72
N GLU A 52 -6.14 3.69 -12.22
CA GLU A 52 -6.29 4.76 -13.21
C GLU A 52 -7.02 5.97 -12.60
N GLY A 53 -6.49 7.17 -12.78
CA GLY A 53 -7.11 8.41 -12.27
C GLY A 53 -7.33 8.42 -10.75
N CYS A 54 -6.40 7.81 -9.99
CA CYS A 54 -6.54 7.59 -8.54
C CYS A 54 -5.56 8.42 -7.69
N GLU A 55 -4.95 9.44 -8.28
CA GLU A 55 -3.96 10.34 -7.69
C GLU A 55 -4.46 10.97 -6.39
N ASP A 56 -5.65 11.56 -6.40
CA ASP A 56 -6.24 12.20 -5.22
C ASP A 56 -6.54 11.18 -4.10
N ALA A 57 -7.02 9.99 -4.47
CA ALA A 57 -7.32 8.92 -3.52
C ALA A 57 -6.03 8.37 -2.88
N LEU A 58 -4.96 8.26 -3.66
CA LEU A 58 -3.65 7.83 -3.19
C LEU A 58 -3.03 8.89 -2.28
N ASP A 59 -3.09 10.17 -2.63
CA ASP A 59 -2.56 11.28 -1.81
C ASP A 59 -3.28 11.36 -0.47
N ALA A 60 -4.61 11.25 -0.48
CA ALA A 60 -5.40 11.20 0.74
C ALA A 60 -5.03 10.00 1.62
N PHE A 61 -4.86 8.81 1.04
CA PHE A 61 -4.47 7.61 1.77
C PHE A 61 -3.06 7.70 2.37
N LEU A 62 -2.07 8.15 1.58
CA LEU A 62 -0.70 8.37 2.06
C LEU A 62 -0.67 9.40 3.18
N GLY A 63 -1.43 10.48 3.03
CA GLY A 63 -1.64 11.52 4.04
C GLY A 63 -2.13 10.97 5.38
N GLN A 64 -2.93 9.89 5.36
CA GLN A 64 -3.40 9.21 6.56
C GLN A 64 -2.36 8.25 7.12
N CYS A 65 -1.90 7.27 6.33
CA CYS A 65 -1.10 6.16 6.84
C CYS A 65 0.33 6.55 7.23
N GLN A 66 0.87 7.65 6.69
CA GLN A 66 2.20 8.17 7.06
C GLN A 66 2.34 8.50 8.56
N HIS A 67 1.22 8.68 9.27
CA HIS A 67 1.20 8.90 10.72
C HIS A 67 1.64 7.68 11.53
N LEU A 68 1.87 6.53 10.87
CA LEU A 68 2.59 5.41 11.47
C LEU A 68 4.10 5.69 11.65
N GLY A 69 4.65 6.69 10.95
CA GLY A 69 6.07 7.04 10.97
C GLY A 69 6.94 5.81 10.70
N ASP A 70 7.98 5.62 11.53
CA ASP A 70 8.91 4.49 11.43
C ASP A 70 8.26 3.11 11.68
N ARG A 71 7.00 3.05 12.09
CA ARG A 71 6.23 1.81 12.21
C ARG A 71 5.58 1.41 10.89
N LEU A 72 5.53 2.29 9.88
CA LEU A 72 5.11 1.92 8.53
C LEU A 72 6.20 1.05 7.89
N GLY A 73 5.96 -0.26 7.82
CA GLY A 73 6.90 -1.21 7.24
C GLY A 73 6.82 -1.24 5.72
N CYS A 74 5.61 -1.44 5.19
CA CYS A 74 5.36 -1.39 3.76
C CYS A 74 3.91 -1.02 3.44
N LEU A 75 3.69 -0.60 2.19
CA LEU A 75 2.35 -0.55 1.60
C LEU A 75 2.10 -1.84 0.83
N LEU A 76 0.90 -2.41 0.97
CA LEU A 76 0.47 -3.59 0.23
C LEU A 76 -0.50 -3.19 -0.89
N VAL A 77 -0.06 -3.38 -2.13
CA VAL A 77 -0.83 -3.22 -3.36
C VAL A 77 -1.35 -4.58 -3.80
N GLN A 78 -2.47 -5.01 -3.24
CA GLN A 78 -3.14 -6.24 -3.67
C GLN A 78 -4.12 -5.95 -4.81
N LEU A 79 -3.95 -6.64 -5.94
CA LEU A 79 -4.73 -6.43 -7.16
C LEU A 79 -5.72 -7.58 -7.40
N PRO A 80 -6.94 -7.30 -7.91
CA PRO A 80 -7.92 -8.34 -8.19
C PRO A 80 -7.53 -9.19 -9.39
N PRO A 81 -8.03 -10.44 -9.48
CA PRO A 81 -7.77 -11.31 -10.64
C PRO A 81 -8.38 -10.77 -11.94
N SER A 82 -9.34 -9.85 -11.87
CA SER A 82 -9.94 -9.20 -13.04
C SER A 82 -9.11 -8.04 -13.60
N LEU A 83 -7.99 -7.67 -12.96
CA LEU A 83 -7.11 -6.60 -13.41
C LEU A 83 -5.90 -7.20 -14.14
N ALA A 84 -5.98 -7.28 -15.46
CA ALA A 84 -4.84 -7.62 -16.29
C ALA A 84 -3.82 -6.47 -16.33
N HIS A 85 -2.54 -6.82 -16.41
CA HIS A 85 -1.44 -5.88 -16.62
C HIS A 85 -1.68 -5.01 -17.84
N ASP A 86 -1.45 -3.71 -17.67
CA ASP A 86 -1.38 -2.70 -18.73
C ASP A 86 -0.13 -1.85 -18.47
N ALA A 87 0.84 -1.91 -19.37
CA ALA A 87 2.15 -1.31 -19.15
C ALA A 87 2.10 0.21 -18.94
N SER A 88 1.16 0.92 -19.61
CA SER A 88 1.07 2.38 -19.51
C SER A 88 0.42 2.79 -18.20
N ARG A 89 -0.75 2.21 -17.90
CA ARG A 89 -1.49 2.50 -16.66
C ARG A 89 -0.67 2.14 -15.43
N ASP A 90 -0.10 0.93 -15.42
CA ASP A 90 0.59 0.41 -14.25
C ASP A 90 1.87 1.22 -13.98
N ARG A 91 2.63 1.56 -15.03
CA ARG A 91 3.80 2.43 -14.92
C ARG A 91 3.43 3.80 -14.34
N CYS A 92 2.40 4.44 -14.89
CA CYS A 92 1.96 5.75 -14.44
C CYS A 92 1.60 5.73 -12.93
N PHE A 93 0.84 4.72 -12.50
CA PHE A 93 0.49 4.55 -11.10
C PHE A 93 1.70 4.35 -10.20
N PHE A 94 2.61 3.43 -10.55
CA PHE A 94 3.75 3.11 -9.69
C PHE A 94 4.82 4.21 -9.67
N GLU A 95 5.01 4.95 -10.76
CA GLU A 95 5.85 6.14 -10.78
C GLU A 95 5.28 7.23 -9.86
N TYR A 96 3.97 7.49 -9.95
CA TYR A 96 3.30 8.45 -9.08
C TYR A 96 3.39 8.05 -7.60
N LEU A 97 3.19 6.76 -7.29
CA LEU A 97 3.32 6.22 -5.94
C LEU A 97 4.75 6.38 -5.42
N ARG A 98 5.76 6.05 -6.24
CA ARG A 98 7.18 6.11 -5.86
C ARG A 98 7.63 7.53 -5.58
N GLN A 99 7.13 8.52 -6.33
CA GLN A 99 7.42 9.94 -6.10
C GLN A 99 6.96 10.43 -4.71
N ARG A 100 5.94 9.80 -4.13
CA ARG A 100 5.33 10.20 -2.84
C ARG A 100 5.69 9.29 -1.68
N HIS A 101 6.12 8.07 -1.96
CA HIS A 101 6.44 7.08 -0.95
C HIS A 101 7.78 6.40 -1.25
N ALA A 102 8.80 6.79 -0.49
CA ALA A 102 10.13 6.18 -0.56
C ALA A 102 10.25 4.83 0.16
N GLY A 103 9.24 4.44 0.95
CA GLY A 103 9.25 3.19 1.71
C GLY A 103 8.99 1.94 0.87
N HIS A 104 8.97 0.79 1.54
CA HIS A 104 8.75 -0.50 0.89
C HIS A 104 7.31 -0.62 0.38
N VAL A 105 7.16 -1.21 -0.79
CA VAL A 105 5.87 -1.54 -1.38
C VAL A 105 5.91 -3.00 -1.75
N ALA A 106 4.86 -3.73 -1.40
CA ALA A 106 4.67 -5.12 -1.83
C ALA A 106 3.50 -5.15 -2.81
N VAL A 107 3.67 -5.79 -3.96
CA VAL A 107 2.62 -5.97 -4.97
C VAL A 107 2.18 -7.43 -4.96
N GLU A 108 0.87 -7.66 -4.79
CA GLU A 108 0.26 -8.99 -4.84
C GLU A 108 -0.72 -9.04 -6.02
N PRO A 109 -0.23 -9.30 -7.24
CA PRO A 109 -1.10 -9.45 -8.40
C PRO A 109 -1.78 -10.82 -8.42
N ARG A 110 -3.04 -10.87 -8.85
CA ARG A 110 -3.83 -12.11 -8.95
C ARG A 110 -4.17 -12.52 -10.39
N HIS A 111 -3.64 -11.81 -11.38
CA HIS A 111 -3.77 -12.13 -12.79
C HIS A 111 -2.41 -12.45 -13.40
N ALA A 112 -2.32 -13.53 -14.18
CA ALA A 112 -1.06 -14.07 -14.68
C ALA A 112 -0.25 -13.10 -15.56
N SER A 113 -0.92 -12.17 -16.27
CA SER A 113 -0.24 -11.20 -17.14
C SER A 113 0.69 -10.23 -16.40
N TRP A 114 0.58 -10.11 -15.07
CA TRP A 114 1.46 -9.29 -14.25
C TRP A 114 2.90 -9.81 -14.14
N GLN A 115 3.16 -11.06 -14.57
CA GLN A 115 4.55 -11.55 -14.70
C GLN A 115 5.38 -10.64 -15.61
N ALA A 116 4.76 -10.04 -16.65
CA ALA A 116 5.43 -9.10 -17.55
C ALA A 116 5.81 -7.76 -16.88
N ALA A 117 5.17 -7.42 -15.75
CA ALA A 117 5.43 -6.17 -15.03
C ALA A 117 6.69 -6.21 -14.15
N GLN A 118 7.30 -7.39 -13.95
CA GLN A 118 8.38 -7.58 -12.98
C GLN A 118 9.55 -6.61 -13.19
N SER A 119 10.00 -6.42 -14.42
CA SER A 119 11.11 -5.48 -14.72
C SER A 119 10.74 -4.06 -14.31
N MET A 120 9.53 -3.60 -14.64
CA MET A 120 9.07 -2.25 -14.32
C MET A 120 8.98 -2.02 -12.81
N LEU A 121 8.52 -3.01 -12.04
CA LEU A 121 8.46 -2.91 -10.58
C LEU A 121 9.86 -2.83 -9.97
N MET A 122 10.79 -3.67 -10.42
CA MET A 122 12.19 -3.65 -9.96
C MET A 122 12.88 -2.32 -10.27
N ASP A 123 12.67 -1.76 -11.47
CA ASP A 123 13.22 -0.46 -11.86
C ASP A 123 12.75 0.69 -10.94
N LEU A 124 11.54 0.57 -10.39
CA LEU A 124 10.95 1.55 -9.46
C LEU A 124 11.23 1.22 -7.98
N CYS A 125 12.08 0.22 -7.71
CA CYS A 125 12.37 -0.29 -6.36
C CYS A 125 11.10 -0.70 -5.59
N ILE A 126 10.20 -1.38 -6.30
CA ILE A 126 8.95 -1.97 -5.79
C ILE A 126 9.09 -3.50 -5.74
#